data_AF-A0A285QBV1-F1
#
_entry.id   AF-A0A285QBV1-F1
#
_cell.length_a   1.000
_cell.length_b   1.000
_cell.length_c   1.000
_cell.angle_alpha   90.00
_cell.angle_beta   90.00
_cell.angle_gamma   90.00
#
_symmetry.space_group_name_H-M   'P 1'
#
loop_
_entity.id
_entity.type
_entity.pdbx_description
1 polymer ?
#
loop_
_entity_poly.entity_id
_entity_poly.type
_entity_poly.pdbx_seq_one_letter_code
_entity_poly.pdbx_strand_id
1 'polypeptide(L)'
;MDADEPEVRELVAALARAEAPELAGPPGLEVPEAAAEEVIEVARRLALRAVPDGRWRPGSAPGLLELAAALVVDEHPSAPGWSAAERERLATWVAALIEHRGEDGVQDLLRALNGG
;
A
#
# COMPACT_ATOMS: atom_id res chain seq x y z
N MET A 1 -4.04 -33.97 -1.79
CA MET A 1 -4.26 -33.52 -0.41
C MET A 1 -5.55 -32.73 -0.47
N ASP A 2 -6.66 -33.39 -0.14
CA ASP A 2 -8.00 -32.80 -0.25
C ASP A 2 -8.22 -31.88 0.95
N ALA A 3 -8.54 -30.62 0.68
CA ALA A 3 -8.75 -29.58 1.70
C ALA A 3 -10.05 -29.76 2.51
N ASP A 4 -10.72 -30.91 2.37
CA ASP A 4 -12.03 -31.21 2.97
C ASP A 4 -11.96 -32.17 4.17
N GLU A 5 -10.75 -32.56 4.59
CA GLU A 5 -10.57 -33.37 5.79
C GLU A 5 -10.94 -32.55 7.04
N PRO A 6 -11.72 -33.14 7.98
CA PRO A 6 -12.23 -32.43 9.17
C PRO A 6 -11.11 -31.85 10.03
N GLU A 7 -9.93 -32.47 9.99
CA GLU A 7 -8.71 -32.05 10.67
C GLU A 7 -8.18 -30.72 10.13
N VAL A 8 -8.29 -30.47 8.82
CA VAL A 8 -7.92 -29.20 8.19
C VAL A 8 -8.88 -28.09 8.63
N ARG A 9 -10.18 -28.40 8.75
CA ARG A 9 -11.18 -27.41 9.22
C ARG A 9 -10.99 -27.06 10.68
N GLU A 10 -10.67 -28.04 11.54
CA GLU A 10 -10.33 -27.77 12.93
C GLU A 10 -9.05 -26.94 13.05
N LEU A 11 -8.03 -27.23 12.24
CA LEU A 11 -6.80 -26.46 12.22
C LEU A 11 -7.05 -25.00 11.78
N VAL A 12 -7.82 -24.78 10.72
CA VAL A 12 -8.20 -23.44 10.26
C VAL A 12 -9.04 -22.71 11.31
N ALA A 13 -9.99 -23.39 11.94
CA ALA A 13 -10.81 -22.80 13.01
C ALA A 13 -9.99 -22.48 14.26
N ALA A 14 -8.98 -23.29 14.59
CA ALA A 14 -8.05 -23.02 15.68
C ALA A 14 -7.15 -21.82 15.37
N LEU A 15 -6.64 -21.72 14.14
CA LEU A 15 -5.86 -20.57 13.67
C LEU A 15 -6.69 -19.29 13.62
N ALA A 16 -7.96 -19.35 13.22
CA ALA A 16 -8.85 -18.18 13.19
C ALA A 16 -9.25 -17.69 14.59
N ARG A 17 -9.22 -18.57 15.60
CA ARG A 17 -9.46 -18.24 17.03
C ARG A 17 -8.20 -17.82 17.76
N ALA A 18 -7.03 -18.24 17.27
CA ALA A 18 -5.78 -17.67 17.71
C ALA A 18 -5.74 -16.24 17.16
N GLU A 19 -6.03 -15.26 18.01
CA GLU A 19 -5.74 -13.86 17.69
C GLU A 19 -4.33 -13.81 17.12
N ALA A 20 -4.20 -13.25 15.91
CA ALA A 20 -2.90 -13.03 15.31
C ALA A 20 -2.06 -12.30 16.37
N PRO A 21 -0.87 -12.80 16.73
CA PRO A 21 -0.07 -12.15 17.75
C PRO A 21 0.05 -10.69 17.33
N GLU A 22 -0.39 -9.77 18.19
CA GLU A 22 -0.11 -8.35 18.01
C GLU A 22 1.40 -8.26 17.83
N LEU A 23 1.83 -8.04 16.59
CA LEU A 23 3.24 -7.85 16.28
C LEU A 23 3.63 -6.58 17.00
N ALA A 24 4.27 -6.74 18.16
CA ALA A 24 4.87 -5.67 18.93
C ALA A 24 6.05 -5.09 18.12
N GLY A 25 5.71 -4.30 17.13
CA GLY A 25 6.60 -3.37 16.45
C GLY A 25 6.23 -1.95 16.87
N PRO A 26 7.12 -0.97 16.70
CA PRO A 26 6.69 0.43 16.68
C PRO A 26 5.50 0.54 15.72
N PRO A 27 4.46 1.34 16.03
CA PRO A 27 3.40 1.60 15.07
C PRO A 27 4.05 1.99 13.75
N GLY A 28 3.57 1.42 12.64
CA GLY A 28 3.97 1.90 11.32
C GLY A 28 3.90 3.42 11.32
N LEU A 29 4.90 4.09 10.75
CA LEU A 29 5.02 5.55 10.72
C LEU A 29 3.64 6.18 10.57
N GLU A 30 3.24 7.01 11.54
CA GLU A 30 1.95 7.70 11.49
C GLU A 30 1.82 8.39 10.14
N VAL A 31 0.69 8.19 9.45
CA VAL A 31 0.45 8.85 8.17
C VAL A 31 -0.09 10.25 8.50
N PRO A 32 0.65 11.34 8.25
CA PRO A 32 0.14 12.66 8.55
C PRO A 32 -1.02 13.00 7.62
N GLU A 33 -1.99 13.78 8.12
CA GLU A 33 -2.98 14.39 7.25
C GLU A 33 -2.30 15.32 6.24
N ALA A 34 -2.69 15.20 4.96
CA ALA A 34 -2.09 15.96 3.88
C ALA A 34 -3.08 16.12 2.71
N ALA A 35 -2.89 17.17 1.91
CA ALA A 35 -3.66 17.38 0.70
C ALA A 35 -3.31 16.30 -0.36
N ALA A 36 -4.29 15.86 -1.14
CA ALA A 36 -4.07 14.83 -2.16
C ALA A 36 -2.91 15.16 -3.10
N GLU A 37 -2.85 16.40 -3.57
CA GLU A 37 -1.79 16.88 -4.48
C GLU A 37 -0.39 16.74 -3.88
N GLU A 38 -0.24 17.00 -2.58
CA GLU A 38 1.04 16.87 -1.88
C GLU A 38 1.49 15.41 -1.82
N VAL A 39 0.57 14.51 -1.43
CA VAL A 39 0.83 13.07 -1.36
C VAL A 39 1.16 12.52 -2.75
N ILE A 40 0.41 12.93 -3.78
CA ILE A 40 0.63 12.57 -5.18
C ILE A 40 2.02 13.01 -5.64
N GLU A 41 2.41 14.24 -5.36
CA GLU A 41 3.72 14.76 -5.77
C GLU A 41 4.87 14.05 -5.06
N VAL A 42 4.74 13.71 -3.78
CA VAL A 42 5.74 12.90 -3.05
C VAL A 42 5.84 11.49 -3.65
N ALA A 43 4.70 10.81 -3.81
CA ALA A 43 4.64 9.46 -4.38
C ALA A 43 5.22 9.42 -5.80
N ARG A 44 4.87 10.40 -6.64
CA ARG A 44 5.40 10.57 -8.00
C ARG A 44 6.92 10.70 -8.00
N ARG A 45 7.49 11.58 -7.16
CA ARG A 45 8.94 11.78 -7.08
C ARG A 45 9.67 10.49 -6.71
N LEU A 46 9.14 9.75 -5.75
CA LEU A 46 9.73 8.48 -5.32
C LEU A 46 9.58 7.40 -6.40
N ALA A 47 8.41 7.27 -7.02
CA ALA A 47 8.15 6.32 -8.09
C ALA A 47 9.11 6.55 -9.27
N LEU A 48 9.30 7.81 -9.70
CA LEU A 48 10.22 8.15 -10.78
C LEU A 48 11.68 7.84 -10.46
N ARG A 49 12.10 7.89 -9.19
CA ARG A 49 13.45 7.49 -8.74
C ARG A 49 13.61 5.97 -8.68
N ALA A 50 12.52 5.24 -8.49
CA ALA A 50 12.52 3.79 -8.36
C ALA A 50 12.60 3.05 -9.73
N VAL A 51 12.24 3.71 -10.84
CA VAL A 51 12.27 3.09 -12.18
C VAL A 51 13.71 2.88 -12.66
N PRO A 52 14.15 1.65 -12.96
CA PRO A 52 15.46 1.40 -13.55
C PRO A 52 15.50 1.91 -15.00
N ASP A 53 16.47 2.78 -15.31
CA ASP A 53 16.95 3.15 -16.67
C ASP A 53 15.90 3.38 -17.77
N GLY A 54 14.82 4.09 -17.42
CA GLY A 54 14.07 4.86 -18.40
C GLY A 54 13.05 4.07 -19.21
N ARG A 55 11.87 3.91 -18.63
CA ARG A 55 10.58 4.36 -19.19
C ARG A 55 9.51 3.97 -18.18
N TRP A 56 9.09 4.94 -17.38
CA TRP A 56 7.83 4.79 -16.64
C TRP A 56 6.72 4.53 -17.65
N ARG A 57 6.04 3.39 -17.52
CA ARG A 57 4.84 3.08 -18.30
C ARG A 57 3.65 3.21 -17.36
N PRO A 58 2.71 4.13 -17.61
CA PRO A 58 1.44 4.12 -16.92
C PRO A 58 0.74 2.80 -17.26
N GLY A 59 0.57 1.94 -16.26
CA GLY A 59 0.01 0.61 -16.42
C GLY A 59 0.73 -0.44 -15.59
N SER A 60 0.77 -0.25 -14.26
CA SER A 60 1.05 -1.37 -13.36
C SER A 60 -0.02 -2.44 -13.59
N ALA A 61 0.32 -3.71 -13.32
CA ALA A 61 -0.64 -4.81 -13.45
C ALA A 61 -1.97 -4.45 -12.76
N PRO A 62 -3.15 -4.71 -13.37
CA PRO A 62 -4.43 -4.27 -12.80
C PRO A 62 -4.63 -4.62 -11.32
N GLY A 63 -4.16 -5.80 -10.88
CA GLY A 63 -4.21 -6.19 -9.47
C GLY A 63 -3.35 -5.36 -8.53
N LEU A 64 -2.27 -4.72 -9.01
CA LEU A 64 -1.45 -3.80 -8.21
C LEU A 64 -2.12 -2.45 -8.00
N LEU A 65 -2.92 -1.97 -8.96
CA LEU A 65 -3.69 -0.73 -8.79
C LEU A 65 -4.77 -0.89 -7.72
N GLU A 66 -5.51 -2.00 -7.75
CA GLU A 66 -6.52 -2.32 -6.73
C GLU A 66 -5.87 -2.49 -5.36
N LEU A 67 -4.72 -3.16 -5.29
CA LEU A 67 -3.98 -3.33 -4.06
C LEU A 67 -3.44 -2.01 -3.50
N ALA A 68 -2.90 -1.13 -4.35
CA ALA A 68 -2.44 0.19 -3.96
C ALA A 68 -3.60 1.07 -3.46
N ALA A 69 -4.76 1.00 -4.12
CA ALA A 69 -5.95 1.70 -3.69
C ALA A 69 -6.40 1.23 -2.30
N ALA A 70 -6.60 -0.08 -2.15
CA ALA A 70 -7.17 -0.68 -0.93
C ALA A 70 -6.23 -0.59 0.28
N LEU A 71 -4.92 -0.76 0.11
CA LEU A 71 -3.98 -0.86 1.25
C LEU A 71 -3.31 0.46 1.63
N VAL A 72 -3.35 1.46 0.75
CA VAL A 72 -2.59 2.71 0.95
C VAL A 72 -3.46 3.94 0.74
N VAL A 73 -4.16 4.03 -0.39
CA VAL A 73 -4.91 5.24 -0.73
C VAL A 73 -6.16 5.40 0.13
N ASP A 74 -6.98 4.35 0.24
CA ASP A 74 -8.24 4.41 0.98
C ASP A 74 -8.03 4.42 2.51
N GLU A 75 -6.88 3.91 2.97
CA GLU A 75 -6.47 3.93 4.39
C GLU A 75 -5.86 5.27 4.82
N HIS A 76 -5.58 6.19 3.89
CA HIS A 76 -5.02 7.49 4.23
C HIS A 76 -6.04 8.33 5.03
N PRO A 77 -5.64 9.00 6.14
CA PRO A 77 -6.59 9.71 7.01
C PRO A 77 -7.40 10.80 6.28
N SER A 78 -6.78 11.47 5.30
CA SER A 78 -7.43 12.49 4.47
C SER A 78 -8.22 11.93 3.27
N ALA A 79 -8.20 10.62 3.02
CA ALA A 79 -8.84 10.00 1.85
C ALA A 79 -10.32 10.36 1.68
N PRO A 80 -11.16 10.40 2.74
CA PRO A 80 -12.58 10.79 2.61
C PRO A 80 -12.80 12.16 1.96
N GLY A 81 -11.82 13.07 2.05
CA GLY A 81 -11.87 14.40 1.45
C GLY A 81 -11.38 14.48 0.00
N TRP A 82 -10.79 13.40 -0.53
CA TRP A 82 -10.22 13.36 -1.88
C TRP A 82 -11.24 12.90 -2.92
N SER A 83 -11.15 13.49 -4.11
CA SER A 83 -11.92 13.07 -5.28
C SER A 83 -11.47 11.71 -5.82
N ALA A 84 -12.35 11.04 -6.55
CA ALA A 84 -12.02 9.77 -7.22
C ALA A 84 -10.80 9.91 -8.15
N ALA A 85 -10.70 11.01 -8.88
CA ALA A 85 -9.57 11.27 -9.79
C ALA A 85 -8.23 11.44 -9.04
N GLU A 86 -8.24 12.03 -7.85
CA GLU A 86 -7.07 12.15 -6.99
C GLU A 86 -6.64 10.77 -6.47
N ARG A 87 -7.59 9.96 -6.01
CA ARG A 87 -7.32 8.59 -5.53
C ARG A 87 -6.77 7.69 -6.64
N GLU A 88 -7.37 7.71 -7.83
CA GLU A 88 -6.88 6.95 -8.99
C GLU A 88 -5.45 7.36 -9.39
N ARG A 89 -5.17 8.67 -9.36
CA ARG A 89 -3.85 9.20 -9.68
C ARG A 89 -2.82 8.77 -8.63
N LEU A 90 -3.16 8.84 -7.35
CA LEU A 90 -2.28 8.39 -6.28
C LEU A 90 -2.03 6.88 -6.36
N ALA A 91 -3.08 6.08 -6.56
CA ALA A 91 -2.98 4.63 -6.70
C ALA A 91 -2.02 4.23 -7.84
N THR A 92 -2.01 4.99 -8.95
CA THR A 92 -1.07 4.77 -10.05
C THR A 92 0.39 4.94 -9.62
N TRP A 93 0.71 5.97 -8.82
CA TRP A 93 2.08 6.20 -8.34
C TRP A 93 2.49 5.20 -7.27
N VAL A 94 1.58 4.87 -6.35
CA VAL A 94 1.82 3.86 -5.30
C VAL A 94 1.99 2.47 -5.90
N ALA A 95 1.20 2.10 -6.90
CA ALA A 95 1.37 0.83 -7.61
C ALA A 95 2.75 0.72 -8.27
N ALA A 96 3.24 1.81 -8.87
CA ALA A 96 4.60 1.85 -9.43
C ALA A 96 5.70 1.73 -8.35
N LEU A 97 5.48 2.30 -7.16
CA LEU A 97 6.39 2.11 -6.02
C LEU A 97 6.43 0.66 -5.56
N ILE A 98 5.26 0.04 -5.39
CA ILE A 98 5.14 -1.36 -5.00
C ILE A 98 5.78 -2.28 -6.05
N GLU A 99 5.55 -2.00 -7.34
CA GLU A 99 6.11 -2.78 -8.44
C GLU A 99 7.65 -2.79 -8.46
N HIS A 100 8.29 -1.66 -8.15
CA HIS A 100 9.75 -1.53 -8.27
C HIS A 100 10.51 -1.67 -6.95
N ARG A 101 9.84 -1.44 -5.81
CA ARG A 101 10.47 -1.39 -4.48
C ARG A 101 9.75 -2.25 -3.45
N GLY A 102 8.58 -2.80 -3.77
CA GLY A 102 7.76 -3.53 -2.81
C GLY A 102 7.36 -2.66 -1.62
N GLU A 103 7.38 -3.24 -0.43
CA GLU A 103 7.07 -2.56 0.83
C GLU A 103 8.01 -1.39 1.14
N ASP A 104 9.29 -1.50 0.79
CA ASP A 104 10.28 -0.43 1.03
C ASP A 104 9.85 0.88 0.36
N GLY A 105 9.21 0.81 -0.81
CA GLY A 105 8.69 1.99 -1.52
C GLY A 105 7.58 2.70 -0.75
N VAL A 106 6.72 1.95 -0.06
CA VAL A 106 5.65 2.50 0.79
C VAL A 106 6.25 3.09 2.06
N GLN A 107 7.23 2.43 2.67
CA GLN A 107 7.94 2.95 3.84
C GLN A 107 8.69 4.25 3.52
N ASP A 108 9.33 4.34 2.35
CA ASP A 108 10.00 5.56 1.87
C ASP A 108 8.99 6.71 1.66
N LEU A 109 7.77 6.41 1.17
CA LEU A 109 6.69 7.38 1.06
C LEU A 109 6.27 7.92 2.44
N LEU A 110 6.04 7.04 3.41
CA LEU A 110 5.65 7.44 4.77
C LEU A 110 6.73 8.29 5.46
N ARG A 111 8.00 7.94 5.30
CA ARG A 111 9.12 8.77 5.82
C ARG A 111 9.16 10.15 5.16
N ALA A 112 8.94 10.21 3.85
CA ALA A 112 8.96 11.48 3.12
C ALA A 112 7.79 12.40 3.53
N LEU A 113 6.60 11.85 3.81
CA LEU A 113 5.45 12.61 4.29
C LEU A 113 5.65 13.15 5.72
N ASN A 114 6.39 12.42 6.57
CA ASN A 114 6.71 12.84 7.93
C ASN A 114 7.90 13.84 8.03
N GLY A 115 8.36 14.39 6.91
CA GLY A 115 9.40 15.43 6.90
C GLY A 115 10.83 14.90 7.01
N GLY A 116 11.12 13.76 6.38
CA GLY A 116 12.48 13.18 6.30
C GLY A 116 13.58 14.13 5.85
#